data_AF-A0A257GT39-F1
#
_entry.id   AF-A0A257GT39-F1
#
_cell.length_a   1.000
_cell.length_b   1.000
_cell.length_c   1.000
_cell.angle_alpha   90.00
_cell.angle_beta   90.00
_cell.angle_gamma   90.00
#
_symmetry.space_group_name_H-M   'P 1'
#
loop_
_entity.id
_entity.type
_entity.pdbx_description
1 polymer ?
#
loop_
_entity_poly.entity_id
_entity_poly.type
_entity_poly.pdbx_seq_one_letter_code
_entity_poly.pdbx_strand_id
1 'polypeptide(L)'
;MYLDTAQRLKAQQGKTPPGADNQATADEVDQLDFEFVLFASAVIDYDYIMGLMSRFTQQGTGGSKLNMSREQLIGIIAADAKFMNERDDIAAYINTLKAGEGLSETAIREGYLRFKRERDSAELATIATQHGLATPALQAFVDQTLQRLILDGDALSELMEPLQLGWKARAQ
;
A
#
# COMPACT_ATOMS: atom_id res chain seq x y z
N MET A 1 9.27 -8.56 14.54
CA MET A 1 8.87 -9.51 15.60
C MET A 1 8.65 -10.91 15.05
N TYR A 2 7.86 -11.14 13.98
CA TYR A 2 7.65 -12.48 13.40
C TYR A 2 8.88 -13.11 12.72
N LEU A 3 9.67 -12.32 11.98
CA LEU A 3 10.91 -12.80 11.34
C LEU A 3 11.97 -13.21 12.38
N ASP A 4 12.00 -12.50 13.52
CA ASP A 4 12.88 -12.78 14.64
C ASP A 4 12.54 -14.11 15.30
N THR A 5 11.24 -14.39 15.50
CA THR A 5 10.78 -15.67 16.06
C THR A 5 11.14 -16.84 15.13
N ALA A 6 11.00 -16.65 13.82
CA ALA A 6 11.33 -17.66 12.81
C ALA A 6 12.83 -17.98 12.75
N GLN A 7 13.70 -16.95 12.74
CA GLN A 7 15.15 -17.16 12.78
C GLN A 7 15.60 -17.88 14.06
N ARG A 8 14.97 -17.55 15.19
CA ARG A 8 15.27 -18.13 16.48
C ARG A 8 14.86 -19.61 16.59
N LEU A 9 13.82 -20.04 15.86
CA LEU A 9 13.42 -21.44 15.74
C LEU A 9 14.36 -22.23 14.82
N LYS A 10 14.77 -21.66 13.68
CA LYS A 10 15.77 -22.26 12.77
C LYS A 10 17.12 -22.49 13.46
N ALA A 11 17.56 -21.55 14.28
CA ALA A 11 18.79 -21.67 15.05
C ALA A 11 18.74 -22.74 16.16
N GLN A 12 17.54 -23.12 16.63
CA GLN A 12 17.35 -24.18 17.63
C GLN A 12 17.36 -25.58 17.01
N GLN A 13 16.96 -25.72 15.74
CA GLN A 13 16.95 -27.01 15.02
C GLN A 13 18.34 -27.47 14.57
N GLY A 14 19.28 -26.55 14.33
CA GLY A 14 20.67 -26.90 13.98
C GLY A 14 21.51 -27.52 15.11
N LYS A 15 20.90 -27.88 16.25
CA LYS A 15 21.58 -28.40 17.46
C LYS A 15 21.10 -29.78 17.91
N THR A 16 20.59 -30.62 16.99
CA THR A 16 20.25 -32.00 17.31
C THR A 16 21.52 -32.87 17.30
N PRO A 17 21.86 -33.62 18.37
CA PRO A 17 23.00 -34.53 18.38
C PRO A 17 22.79 -35.70 17.40
N PRO A 18 23.84 -36.25 16.80
CA PRO A 18 23.71 -37.37 15.88
C PRO A 18 23.37 -38.65 16.67
N GLY A 19 22.18 -39.21 16.44
CA GLY A 19 21.79 -40.53 16.98
C GLY A 19 20.40 -40.66 17.59
N ALA A 20 19.53 -39.66 17.51
CA ALA A 20 18.11 -39.82 17.86
C ALA A 20 17.30 -40.11 16.60
N ASP A 21 16.89 -41.35 16.40
CA ASP A 21 15.87 -41.75 15.44
C ASP A 21 14.59 -40.94 15.71
N ASN A 22 14.36 -39.92 14.90
CA ASN A 22 13.16 -39.09 15.01
C ASN A 22 12.63 -38.81 13.59
N GLN A 23 12.31 -39.91 12.91
CA GLN A 23 11.70 -39.94 11.58
C GLN A 23 10.32 -39.25 11.55
N ALA A 24 9.72 -38.97 12.72
CA ALA A 24 8.45 -38.24 12.84
C ALA A 24 8.61 -36.70 12.89
N THR A 25 9.80 -36.16 13.19
CA THR A 25 10.00 -34.70 13.28
C THR A 25 10.68 -34.09 12.05
N ALA A 26 11.25 -34.90 11.16
CA ALA A 26 11.81 -34.43 9.91
C ALA A 26 10.71 -34.11 8.88
N ASP A 27 9.69 -34.97 8.79
CA ASP A 27 8.60 -34.82 7.81
C ASP A 27 7.67 -33.63 8.11
N GLU A 28 7.38 -33.32 9.38
CA GLU A 28 6.58 -32.14 9.76
C GLU A 28 7.34 -30.83 9.52
N VAL A 29 8.67 -30.83 9.61
CA VAL A 29 9.49 -29.62 9.50
C VAL A 29 9.90 -29.32 8.05
N ASP A 30 10.15 -30.34 7.23
CA ASP A 30 10.34 -30.15 5.77
C ASP A 30 9.02 -29.71 5.09
N GLN A 31 7.87 -30.04 5.67
CA GLN A 31 6.57 -29.47 5.26
C GLN A 31 6.49 -27.97 5.55
N LEU A 32 7.06 -27.50 6.66
CA LEU A 32 7.12 -26.06 6.97
C LEU A 32 8.03 -25.30 5.99
N ASP A 33 9.19 -25.85 5.62
CA ASP A 33 10.12 -25.17 4.70
C ASP A 33 9.58 -25.07 3.24
N PHE A 34 8.69 -25.97 2.82
CA PHE A 34 7.94 -25.82 1.56
C PHE A 34 6.72 -24.90 1.68
N GLU A 35 6.06 -24.83 2.83
CA GLU A 35 5.00 -23.83 3.08
C GLU A 35 5.56 -22.40 3.06
N PHE A 36 6.78 -22.15 3.54
CA PHE A 36 7.38 -20.81 3.45
C PHE A 36 7.75 -20.37 2.02
N VAL A 37 7.90 -21.30 1.07
CA VAL A 37 8.15 -21.00 -0.35
C VAL A 37 6.84 -20.91 -1.16
N LEU A 38 5.73 -21.48 -0.66
CA LEU A 38 4.40 -21.49 -1.31
C LEU A 38 3.35 -20.53 -0.71
N PHE A 39 3.53 -19.99 0.52
CA PHE A 39 2.61 -19.00 1.10
C PHE A 39 2.88 -17.54 0.71
N ALA A 40 3.97 -17.27 -0.03
CA ALA A 40 4.33 -15.92 -0.47
C ALA A 40 3.66 -15.49 -1.78
N SER A 41 2.69 -16.24 -2.31
CA SER A 41 1.98 -15.89 -3.55
C SER A 41 0.46 -16.06 -3.38
N ALA A 42 -0.28 -14.94 -3.44
CA ALA A 42 -1.66 -14.81 -3.96
C ALA A 42 -2.88 -14.49 -3.05
N VAL A 43 -2.78 -14.06 -1.77
CA VAL A 43 -4.03 -13.94 -0.95
C VAL A 43 -4.52 -12.50 -0.63
N ILE A 44 -3.66 -11.48 -0.62
CA ILE A 44 -4.09 -10.10 -0.29
C ILE A 44 -4.25 -9.28 -1.57
N ASP A 45 -5.47 -9.27 -2.11
CA ASP A 45 -5.84 -8.35 -3.19
C ASP A 45 -6.53 -7.10 -2.65
N TYR A 46 -6.69 -6.11 -3.53
CA TYR A 46 -7.36 -4.85 -3.25
C TYR A 46 -8.77 -5.05 -2.70
N ASP A 47 -9.54 -5.99 -3.27
CA ASP A 47 -10.89 -6.31 -2.80
C ASP A 47 -10.89 -6.87 -1.37
N TYR A 48 -9.88 -7.67 -1.02
CA TYR A 48 -9.73 -8.19 0.33
C TYR A 48 -9.44 -7.07 1.35
N ILE A 49 -8.56 -6.12 0.99
CA ILE A 49 -8.29 -4.94 1.83
C ILE A 49 -9.54 -4.08 2.02
N MET A 50 -10.33 -3.87 0.97
CA MET A 50 -11.60 -3.14 1.07
C MET A 50 -12.59 -3.86 1.98
N GLY A 51 -12.67 -5.19 1.88
CA GLY A 51 -13.45 -6.03 2.79
C GLY A 51 -12.98 -5.94 4.24
N LEU A 52 -11.68 -5.92 4.50
CA LEU A 52 -11.13 -5.75 5.84
C LEU A 52 -11.47 -4.38 6.44
N MET A 53 -11.34 -3.30 5.67
CA MET A 53 -11.73 -1.95 6.11
C MET A 53 -13.23 -1.88 6.42
N SER A 54 -14.08 -2.41 5.54
CA SER A 54 -15.52 -2.51 5.73
C SER A 54 -15.86 -3.22 7.05
N ARG A 55 -15.29 -4.41 7.28
CA ARG A 55 -15.47 -5.18 8.52
C ARG A 55 -14.95 -4.47 9.76
N PHE A 56 -13.86 -3.72 9.66
CA PHE A 56 -13.36 -2.86 10.74
C PHE A 56 -14.39 -1.79 11.11
N THR A 57 -14.98 -1.10 10.12
CA THR A 57 -16.02 -0.11 10.40
C THR A 57 -17.31 -0.73 10.94
N GLN A 58 -17.57 -2.01 10.71
CA GLN A 58 -18.75 -2.74 11.24
C GLN A 58 -18.53 -3.36 12.63
N GLN A 59 -17.37 -3.12 13.27
CA GLN A 59 -17.16 -3.55 14.64
C GLN A 59 -18.14 -2.87 15.59
N GLY A 60 -18.77 -3.65 16.47
CA GLY A 60 -19.74 -3.15 17.45
C GLY A 60 -21.17 -2.98 16.93
N THR A 61 -21.42 -3.08 15.61
CA THR A 61 -22.79 -3.01 15.04
C THR A 61 -23.46 -4.39 14.91
N GLY A 62 -22.82 -5.45 15.44
CA GLY A 62 -23.30 -6.84 15.35
C GLY A 62 -23.04 -7.53 14.00
N GLY A 63 -22.52 -6.82 12.99
CA GLY A 63 -22.25 -7.34 11.65
C GLY A 63 -20.90 -8.05 11.47
N SER A 64 -19.93 -7.82 12.35
CA SER A 64 -18.56 -8.37 12.23
C SER A 64 -18.13 -9.14 13.48
N LYS A 65 -17.74 -10.41 13.31
CA LYS A 65 -17.09 -11.23 14.35
C LYS A 65 -15.58 -10.97 14.47
N LEU A 66 -15.02 -10.16 13.56
CA LEU A 66 -13.61 -9.83 13.51
C LEU A 66 -13.29 -8.65 14.42
N ASN A 67 -12.67 -8.93 15.56
CA ASN A 67 -12.03 -7.94 16.42
C ASN A 67 -10.57 -7.75 15.96
N MET A 68 -10.35 -6.72 15.16
CA MET A 68 -9.07 -6.28 14.61
C MET A 68 -8.84 -4.81 14.96
N SER A 69 -7.65 -4.46 15.46
CA SER A 69 -7.27 -3.07 15.69
C SER A 69 -6.86 -2.38 14.39
N ARG A 70 -6.86 -1.04 14.40
CA ARG A 70 -6.41 -0.22 13.28
C ARG A 70 -4.95 -0.54 12.91
N GLU A 71 -4.11 -0.71 13.91
CA GLU A 71 -2.68 -1.00 13.77
C GLU A 71 -2.46 -2.39 13.15
N GLN A 72 -3.30 -3.37 13.49
CA GLN A 72 -3.27 -4.69 12.87
C GLN A 72 -3.64 -4.61 11.38
N LEU A 73 -4.66 -3.84 11.02
CA LEU A 73 -5.04 -3.62 9.63
C LEU A 73 -3.89 -2.97 8.83
N ILE A 74 -3.28 -1.91 9.38
CA ILE A 74 -2.12 -1.26 8.77
C ILE A 74 -0.94 -2.24 8.65
N GLY A 75 -0.70 -3.07 9.68
CA GLY A 75 0.36 -4.06 9.68
C GLY A 75 0.22 -5.12 8.57
N ILE A 76 -1.00 -5.55 8.27
CA ILE A 76 -1.27 -6.48 7.16
C ILE A 76 -0.87 -5.85 5.82
N ILE A 77 -1.27 -4.61 5.58
CA ILE A 77 -0.95 -3.90 4.34
C ILE A 77 0.55 -3.62 4.23
N ALA A 78 1.19 -3.22 5.33
CA ALA A 78 2.61 -2.91 5.37
C ALA A 78 3.50 -4.14 5.12
N ALA A 79 3.00 -5.35 5.39
CA ALA A 79 3.72 -6.59 5.20
C ALA A 79 3.67 -7.12 3.75
N ASP A 80 2.75 -6.61 2.91
CA ASP A 80 2.55 -7.10 1.55
C ASP A 80 3.25 -6.21 0.51
N ALA A 81 4.13 -6.82 -0.29
CA ALA A 81 4.94 -6.13 -1.29
C ALA A 81 4.10 -5.52 -2.42
N LYS A 82 2.90 -6.04 -2.70
CA LYS A 82 2.01 -5.51 -3.74
C LYS A 82 1.61 -4.06 -3.47
N PHE A 83 1.54 -3.67 -2.19
CA PHE A 83 1.18 -2.32 -1.77
C PHE A 83 2.39 -1.44 -1.46
N MET A 84 3.63 -1.83 -1.80
CA MET A 84 4.82 -1.07 -1.40
C MET A 84 4.77 0.42 -1.78
N ASN A 85 4.19 0.75 -2.94
CA ASN A 85 4.04 2.13 -3.42
C ASN A 85 2.77 2.83 -2.91
N GLU A 86 1.79 2.09 -2.37
CA GLU A 86 0.48 2.60 -1.96
C GLU A 86 0.23 2.48 -0.45
N ARG A 87 1.11 1.80 0.28
CA ARG A 87 0.93 1.47 1.71
C ARG A 87 0.67 2.71 2.56
N ASP A 88 1.35 3.81 2.26
CA ASP A 88 1.26 5.04 3.03
C ASP A 88 -0.10 5.71 2.80
N ASP A 89 -0.62 5.64 1.57
CA ASP A 89 -1.91 6.19 1.18
C ASP A 89 -3.05 5.38 1.82
N ILE A 90 -2.95 4.05 1.75
CA ILE A 90 -3.91 3.13 2.35
C ILE A 90 -3.90 3.28 3.87
N ALA A 91 -2.73 3.36 4.51
CA ALA A 91 -2.61 3.57 5.95
C ALA A 91 -3.18 4.93 6.37
N ALA A 92 -2.89 5.99 5.62
CA ALA A 92 -3.44 7.32 5.87
C ALA A 92 -4.98 7.30 5.76
N TYR A 93 -5.53 6.61 4.77
CA TYR A 93 -6.98 6.45 4.65
C TYR A 93 -7.56 5.64 5.80
N ILE A 94 -6.94 4.54 6.20
CA ILE A 94 -7.36 3.75 7.37
C ILE A 94 -7.40 4.62 8.62
N ASN A 95 -6.45 5.55 8.80
CA ASN A 95 -6.44 6.52 9.90
C ASN A 95 -7.66 7.47 9.92
N THR A 96 -8.36 7.62 8.80
CA THR A 96 -9.62 8.40 8.75
C THR A 96 -10.86 7.59 9.17
N LEU A 97 -10.84 6.27 9.03
CA LEU A 97 -11.99 5.40 9.30
C LEU A 97 -12.30 5.30 10.79
N LYS A 98 -13.57 5.14 11.17
CA LYS A 98 -13.95 4.85 12.57
C LYS A 98 -14.66 3.51 12.69
N ALA A 99 -14.30 2.79 13.75
CA ALA A 99 -15.02 1.57 14.13
C ALA A 99 -16.46 1.94 14.53
N GLY A 100 -17.43 1.16 14.08
CA GLY A 100 -18.86 1.37 14.32
C GLY A 100 -19.59 2.23 13.27
N GLU A 101 -18.90 2.82 12.28
CA GLU A 101 -19.55 3.58 11.21
C GLU A 101 -20.39 2.70 10.25
N GLY A 102 -20.11 1.39 10.20
CA GLY A 102 -20.87 0.43 9.40
C GLY A 102 -20.77 0.66 7.89
N LEU A 103 -19.63 1.14 7.40
CA LEU A 103 -19.42 1.39 5.98
C LEU A 103 -19.42 0.07 5.19
N SER A 104 -20.01 0.10 4.00
CA SER A 104 -19.94 -1.01 3.04
C SER A 104 -18.64 -0.96 2.25
N GLU A 105 -18.26 -2.07 1.61
CA GLU A 105 -17.06 -2.11 0.76
C GLU A 105 -17.12 -1.07 -0.38
N THR A 106 -18.29 -0.86 -0.97
CA THR A 106 -18.50 0.18 -1.99
C THR A 106 -18.24 1.57 -1.42
N ALA A 107 -18.75 1.88 -0.23
CA ALA A 107 -18.53 3.16 0.42
C ALA A 107 -17.06 3.39 0.78
N ILE A 108 -16.37 2.34 1.24
CA ILE A 108 -14.92 2.37 1.49
C ILE A 108 -14.17 2.66 0.19
N ARG A 109 -14.50 1.98 -0.90
CA ARG A 109 -13.83 2.15 -2.20
C ARG A 109 -14.01 3.57 -2.74
N GLU A 110 -15.24 4.07 -2.76
CA GLU A 110 -15.54 5.43 -3.22
C GLU A 110 -14.86 6.49 -2.34
N GLY A 111 -14.88 6.27 -1.02
CA GLY A 111 -14.19 7.13 -0.07
C GLY A 111 -12.68 7.15 -0.28
N TYR A 112 -12.06 6.00 -0.55
CA TYR A 112 -10.62 5.91 -0.80
C TYR A 112 -10.24 6.59 -2.12
N LEU A 113 -11.01 6.39 -3.20
CA LEU A 113 -10.77 7.07 -4.47
C LEU A 113 -10.87 8.59 -4.34
N ARG A 114 -11.84 9.09 -3.56
CA ARG A 114 -11.95 10.52 -3.27
C ARG A 114 -10.76 11.00 -2.44
N PHE A 115 -10.39 10.27 -1.39
CA PHE A 115 -9.24 10.59 -0.54
C PHE A 115 -7.95 10.69 -1.36
N LYS A 116 -7.70 9.72 -2.25
CA LYS A 116 -6.57 9.73 -3.18
C LYS A 116 -6.57 10.96 -4.06
N ARG A 117 -7.69 11.26 -4.71
CA ARG A 117 -7.81 12.44 -5.58
C ARG A 117 -7.54 13.75 -4.84
N GLU A 118 -8.10 13.91 -3.65
CA GLU A 118 -7.88 15.11 -2.83
C GLU A 118 -6.41 15.27 -2.45
N ARG A 119 -5.75 14.16 -2.09
CA ARG A 119 -4.33 14.17 -1.73
C ARG A 119 -3.43 14.46 -2.92
N ASP A 120 -3.68 13.80 -4.05
CA ASP A 120 -2.93 14.00 -5.29
C ASP A 120 -3.10 15.46 -5.78
N SER A 121 -4.31 16.04 -5.70
CA SER A 121 -4.53 17.46 -6.00
C SER A 121 -3.79 18.40 -5.04
N ALA A 122 -3.73 18.07 -3.74
CA ALA A 122 -3.00 18.87 -2.76
C ALA A 122 -1.48 18.82 -2.97
N GLU A 123 -0.95 17.64 -3.29
CA GLU A 123 0.46 17.45 -3.66
C GLU A 123 0.79 18.23 -4.93
N LEU A 124 -0.07 18.14 -5.95
CA LEU A 124 0.12 18.87 -7.19
C LEU A 124 0.10 20.40 -6.98
N ALA A 125 -0.80 20.90 -6.14
CA ALA A 125 -0.84 22.32 -5.77
C ALA A 125 0.44 22.74 -5.03
N THR A 126 0.99 21.86 -4.20
CA THR A 126 2.27 22.10 -3.50
C THR A 126 3.42 22.20 -4.50
N ILE A 127 3.51 21.26 -5.44
CA ILE A 127 4.52 21.27 -6.52
C ILE A 127 4.37 22.53 -7.38
N ALA A 128 3.15 22.85 -7.81
CA ALA A 128 2.88 24.06 -8.59
C ALA A 128 3.39 25.32 -7.88
N THR A 129 3.08 25.43 -6.58
CA THR A 129 3.54 26.56 -5.75
C THR A 129 5.06 26.61 -5.62
N GLN A 130 5.71 25.46 -5.37
CA GLN A 130 7.17 25.36 -5.25
C GLN A 130 7.89 25.79 -6.53
N HIS A 131 7.30 25.51 -7.70
CA HIS A 131 7.90 25.79 -9.00
C HIS A 131 7.35 27.05 -9.68
N GLY A 132 6.47 27.82 -9.03
CA GLY A 132 5.88 29.03 -9.60
C GLY A 132 4.94 28.79 -10.79
N LEU A 133 4.38 27.58 -10.89
CA LEU A 133 3.45 27.19 -11.94
C LEU A 133 2.00 27.43 -11.53
N ALA A 134 1.13 27.68 -12.50
CA ALA A 134 -0.30 27.72 -12.26
C ALA A 134 -0.83 26.29 -12.03
N THR A 135 -1.44 26.03 -10.87
CA THR A 135 -1.99 24.70 -10.53
C THR A 135 -2.92 24.12 -11.61
N PRO A 136 -3.86 24.88 -12.22
CA PRO A 136 -4.70 24.34 -13.28
C PRO A 136 -3.93 23.91 -14.54
N ALA A 137 -2.83 24.61 -14.88
CA ALA A 137 -2.00 24.27 -16.03
C ALA A 137 -1.20 22.99 -15.77
N LEU A 138 -0.62 22.86 -14.57
CA LEU A 138 0.09 21.65 -14.15
C LEU A 138 -0.87 20.44 -14.08
N GLN A 139 -2.09 20.62 -13.58
CA GLN A 139 -3.12 19.57 -13.56
C GLN A 139 -3.47 19.10 -14.98
N ALA A 140 -3.73 20.02 -15.91
CA ALA A 140 -4.05 19.67 -17.28
C ALA A 140 -2.91 18.90 -17.96
N PHE A 141 -1.66 19.31 -17.72
CA PHE A 141 -0.48 18.61 -18.23
C PHE A 141 -0.37 17.18 -17.68
N VAL A 142 -0.56 16.99 -16.37
CA VAL A 142 -0.53 15.66 -15.74
C VAL A 142 -1.67 14.79 -16.26
N ASP A 143 -2.89 15.33 -16.35
CA ASP A 143 -4.06 14.61 -16.85
C ASP A 143 -3.84 14.11 -18.29
N GLN A 144 -3.33 14.98 -19.17
CA GLN A 144 -3.00 14.62 -20.56
C GLN A 144 -1.90 13.54 -20.63
N THR A 145 -0.87 13.66 -19.78
CA THR A 145 0.22 12.70 -19.68
C THR A 145 -0.29 11.33 -19.24
N LEU A 146 -1.12 11.27 -18.20
CA LEU A 146 -1.69 10.02 -17.69
C LEU A 146 -2.71 9.42 -18.66
N GLN A 147 -3.50 10.24 -19.34
CA GLN A 147 -4.46 9.77 -20.36
C GLN A 147 -3.75 9.08 -21.53
N ARG A 148 -2.61 9.61 -21.96
CA ARG A 148 -1.83 9.08 -23.10
C ARG A 148 -0.77 8.07 -22.68
N LEU A 149 -0.42 8.03 -21.39
CA LEU A 149 0.75 7.35 -20.84
C LEU A 149 2.06 7.74 -21.56
N ILE A 150 2.14 9.00 -22.00
CA ILE A 150 3.28 9.56 -22.75
C ILE A 150 3.61 10.93 -22.16
N LEU A 151 4.87 11.12 -21.77
CA LEU A 151 5.41 12.43 -21.38
C LEU A 151 5.72 13.25 -22.64
N ASP A 152 4.94 14.29 -22.87
CA ASP A 152 5.05 15.16 -24.05
C ASP A 152 6.01 16.33 -23.76
N GLY A 153 7.17 16.33 -24.42
CA GLY A 153 8.24 17.31 -24.19
C GLY A 153 7.89 18.72 -24.66
N ASP A 154 7.05 18.84 -25.69
CA ASP A 154 6.58 20.14 -26.19
C ASP A 154 5.58 20.73 -25.18
N ALA A 155 4.62 19.92 -24.71
CA ALA A 155 3.68 20.34 -23.67
C ALA A 155 4.38 20.70 -22.34
N LEU A 156 5.45 20.00 -21.97
CA LEU A 156 6.27 20.34 -20.80
C LEU A 156 6.98 21.69 -21.00
N SER A 157 7.48 21.95 -22.21
CA SER A 157 8.13 23.21 -22.55
C SER A 157 7.15 24.39 -22.51
N GLU A 158 5.91 24.19 -22.97
CA GLU A 158 4.82 25.16 -22.89
C GLU A 158 4.43 25.45 -21.44
N LEU A 159 4.30 24.42 -20.60
CA LEU A 159 3.99 24.56 -19.17
C LEU A 159 5.01 25.45 -18.45
N MET A 160 6.29 25.35 -18.83
CA MET A 160 7.38 26.12 -18.23
C MET A 160 7.60 27.52 -18.85
N GLU A 161 6.93 27.86 -19.96
CA GLU A 161 7.10 29.14 -20.65
C GLU A 161 6.97 30.37 -19.72
N PRO A 162 5.97 30.44 -18.81
CA PRO A 162 5.79 31.60 -17.92
C PRO A 162 6.98 31.86 -16.99
N LEU A 163 7.81 30.84 -16.73
CA LEU A 163 8.99 30.96 -15.88
C LEU A 163 10.18 31.64 -16.59
N GLN A 164 10.08 31.89 -17.91
CA GLN A 164 11.11 32.55 -18.73
C GLN A 164 12.52 31.93 -18.59
N LEU A 165 12.57 30.63 -18.30
CA LEU A 165 13.81 29.90 -18.10
C LEU A 165 14.56 29.75 -19.43
N GLY A 166 15.89 29.73 -19.42
CA GLY A 166 16.70 29.33 -20.58
C GLY A 166 16.59 27.82 -20.85
N TRP A 167 16.86 27.37 -22.08
CA TRP A 167 16.66 25.96 -22.50
C TRP A 167 17.38 24.93 -21.61
N LYS A 168 18.54 25.25 -21.04
CA LYS A 168 19.25 24.39 -20.08
C LYS A 168 18.54 24.28 -18.73
N ALA A 169 17.97 25.40 -18.25
CA ALA A 169 17.26 25.44 -16.98
C ALA A 169 15.87 24.78 -17.07
N ARG A 170 15.30 24.65 -18.27
CA ARG A 170 14.07 23.87 -18.51
C ARG A 170 14.29 22.36 -18.55
N ALA A 171 15.52 21.91 -18.81
CA ALA A 171 15.86 20.51 -18.99
C ALA A 171 16.49 19.85 -17.74
N GLN A 172 16.72 20.63 -16.67
CA GLN A 172 17.24 20.18 -15.38
C GLN A 172 16.09 19.96 -14.40
#